data_AF-V2TKM2-F1
#
_entry.id   AF-V2TKM2-F1
#
_cell.length_a   1.000
_cell.length_b   1.000
_cell.length_c   1.000
_cell.angle_alpha   90.00
_cell.angle_beta   90.00
_cell.angle_gamma   90.00
#
_symmetry.space_group_name_H-M   'P 1'
#
loop_
_entity.id
_entity.type
_entity.pdbx_description
1 polymer ?
#
loop_
_entity_poly.entity_id
_entity_poly.type
_entity_poly.pdbx_seq_one_letter_code
_entity_poly.pdbx_strand_id
1 'polypeptide(L)'
;MKYALCISALCMGLLLVGCYSSSPTVDGKTHVFTLKQKCPALLEMKVGQSLMFHAPENPSTGYQWQLVEPLKLFSVDEEEQKPKQEEDKPLVGQTAEKIYQFDAEQQGEEEIRLVYVRPWEKTAAPAESWQCRIRIS
;
A
#
# COMPACT_ATOMS: atom_id res chain seq x y z
N MET A 1 31.02 2.73 58.33
CA MET A 1 30.15 1.53 58.33
C MET A 1 28.72 2.01 58.17
N LYS A 2 28.03 1.59 57.09
CA LYS A 2 26.57 1.31 56.87
C LYS A 2 25.57 2.19 57.66
N TYR A 3 24.57 2.88 57.09
CA TYR A 3 23.47 2.50 56.18
C TYR A 3 22.96 3.78 55.47
N ALA A 4 22.82 3.85 54.14
CA ALA A 4 21.67 3.44 53.33
C ALA A 4 20.31 4.01 53.81
N LEU A 5 19.83 5.08 53.16
CA LEU A 5 18.40 5.39 53.04
C LEU A 5 18.13 5.90 51.62
N CYS A 6 17.62 5.01 50.77
CA CYS A 6 17.12 5.31 49.44
C CYS A 6 15.78 6.05 49.58
N ILE A 7 15.67 7.26 49.04
CA ILE A 7 14.37 7.86 48.73
C ILE A 7 14.28 7.94 47.21
N SER A 8 13.49 7.01 46.68
CA SER A 8 13.06 6.93 45.30
C SER A 8 12.24 8.16 44.93
N ALA A 9 12.69 8.91 43.93
CA ALA A 9 11.84 9.80 43.15
C ALA A 9 11.99 9.41 41.68
N LEU A 10 11.29 8.34 41.31
CA LEU A 10 11.13 7.86 39.95
C LEU A 10 10.10 8.76 39.25
N CYS A 11 10.54 9.89 38.69
CA CYS A 11 9.75 10.61 37.69
C CYS A 11 10.18 10.14 36.30
N MET A 12 9.61 9.00 35.90
CA MET A 12 9.72 8.45 34.57
C MET A 12 8.92 9.33 33.61
N GLY A 13 9.58 10.35 33.05
CA GLY A 13 9.03 11.14 31.95
C GLY A 13 8.99 10.28 30.69
N LEU A 14 7.88 9.55 30.47
CA LEU A 14 7.55 8.96 29.18
C LEU A 14 7.22 10.10 28.21
N LEU A 15 8.25 10.64 27.57
CA LEU A 15 8.08 11.35 26.31
C LEU A 15 7.77 10.29 25.26
N LEU A 16 6.49 10.09 24.99
CA LEU A 16 6.03 9.40 23.78
C LEU A 16 6.48 10.25 22.59
N VAL A 17 7.69 9.99 22.11
CA VAL A 17 8.13 10.42 20.78
C VAL A 17 7.28 9.60 19.81
N GLY A 18 6.16 10.18 19.40
CA GLY A 18 5.38 9.65 18.30
C GLY A 18 6.26 9.68 17.06
N CYS A 19 6.64 8.50 16.56
CA CYS A 19 7.26 8.39 15.25
C CYS A 19 6.22 8.82 14.22
N TYR A 20 6.28 10.07 13.78
CA TYR A 20 5.53 10.55 12.64
C TYR A 20 6.20 9.96 11.39
N SER A 21 5.73 8.79 10.94
CA SER A 21 6.17 8.22 9.67
C SER A 21 5.45 8.96 8.55
N SER A 22 6.01 10.09 8.12
CA SER A 22 5.59 10.75 6.88
C SER A 22 5.93 9.82 5.72
N SER A 23 4.90 9.23 5.09
CA SER A 23 5.08 8.46 3.87
C SER A 23 5.59 9.39 2.76
N PRO A 24 6.69 9.06 2.05
CA PRO A 24 7.24 9.93 1.02
C PRO A 24 6.26 10.04 -0.16
N THR A 25 5.82 11.25 -0.45
CA THR A 25 5.07 11.60 -1.67
C THR A 25 6.02 12.04 -2.77
N VAL A 26 5.76 11.68 -4.03
CA VAL A 26 6.63 12.06 -5.17
C VAL A 26 6.60 13.57 -5.45
N ASP A 27 5.44 14.20 -5.25
CA ASP A 27 5.16 15.61 -5.58
C ASP A 27 4.45 16.37 -4.44
N GLY A 28 4.34 15.77 -3.25
CA GLY A 28 3.50 16.28 -2.16
C GLY A 28 2.04 15.83 -2.20
N LYS A 29 1.61 15.13 -3.26
CA LYS A 29 0.22 14.71 -3.48
C LYS A 29 0.06 13.22 -3.70
N THR A 30 1.04 12.59 -4.32
CA THR A 30 0.95 11.19 -4.74
C THR A 30 1.83 10.31 -3.87
N HIS A 31 1.20 9.38 -3.16
CA HIS A 31 1.89 8.31 -2.44
C HIS A 31 2.10 7.14 -3.40
N VAL A 32 3.34 6.66 -3.55
CA VAL A 32 3.64 5.52 -4.43
C VAL A 32 4.09 4.33 -3.60
N PHE A 33 3.41 3.21 -3.79
CA PHE A 33 3.72 1.93 -3.18
C PHE A 33 4.01 0.90 -4.27
N THR A 34 4.97 0.03 -3.97
CA THR A 34 5.23 -1.19 -4.72
C THR A 34 4.90 -2.39 -3.85
N LEU A 35 4.78 -3.59 -4.45
CA LEU A 35 4.59 -4.83 -3.71
C LEU A 35 5.61 -5.05 -2.56
N LYS A 36 6.84 -4.51 -2.69
CA LYS A 36 7.90 -4.64 -1.68
C LYS A 36 7.69 -3.71 -0.47
N GLN A 37 6.83 -2.71 -0.58
CA GLN A 37 6.61 -1.69 0.44
C GLN A 37 5.32 -1.99 1.22
N LYS A 38 5.44 -2.01 2.54
CA LYS A 38 4.28 -2.08 3.43
C LYS A 38 3.66 -0.69 3.56
N CYS A 39 2.34 -0.61 3.49
CA CYS A 39 1.63 0.58 3.93
C CYS A 39 1.83 0.77 5.46
N PRO A 40 1.92 2.01 5.97
CA PRO A 40 1.89 2.26 7.40
C PRO A 40 0.61 1.70 8.05
N ALA A 41 0.59 1.62 9.39
CA ALA A 41 -0.58 1.13 10.12
C ALA A 41 -1.85 1.97 9.86
N LEU A 42 -1.66 3.28 9.64
CA LEU A 42 -2.67 4.21 9.14
C LEU A 42 -1.94 5.22 8.25
N LEU A 43 -2.35 5.31 6.99
CA LEU A 43 -1.89 6.35 6.09
C LEU A 43 -2.84 7.55 6.18
N GLU A 44 -2.31 8.73 6.47
CA GLU A 44 -3.08 9.98 6.48
C GLU A 44 -2.95 10.64 5.10
N MET A 45 -4.09 10.91 4.47
CA MET A 45 -4.22 11.57 3.17
C MET A 45 -5.22 12.74 3.27
N LYS A 46 -5.22 13.59 2.25
CA LYS A 46 -6.20 14.65 2.05
C LYS A 46 -7.03 14.40 0.81
N VAL A 47 -8.23 14.97 0.77
CA VAL A 47 -9.02 15.01 -0.46
C VAL A 47 -8.20 15.64 -1.60
N GLY A 48 -8.19 14.99 -2.77
CA GLY A 48 -7.40 15.37 -3.94
C GLY A 48 -5.96 14.87 -3.94
N GLN A 49 -5.54 14.08 -2.95
CA GLN A 49 -4.30 13.29 -3.01
C GLN A 49 -4.56 11.92 -3.62
N SER A 50 -3.48 11.32 -4.12
CA SER A 50 -3.52 10.05 -4.85
C SER A 50 -2.64 9.01 -4.17
N LEU A 51 -3.05 7.76 -4.26
CA LEU A 51 -2.21 6.60 -3.93
C LEU A 51 -2.05 5.75 -5.19
N MET A 52 -0.80 5.51 -5.59
CA MET A 52 -0.47 4.58 -6.67
C MET A 52 0.11 3.30 -6.10
N PHE A 53 -0.38 2.16 -6.56
CA PHE A 53 0.17 0.84 -6.25
C PHE A 53 0.67 0.18 -7.53
N HIS A 54 1.98 -0.11 -7.57
CA HIS A 54 2.66 -0.79 -8.67
C HIS A 54 2.99 -2.22 -8.26
N ALA A 55 2.55 -3.19 -9.06
CA ALA A 55 2.90 -4.57 -8.82
C ALA A 55 3.20 -5.32 -10.12
N PRO A 56 4.18 -6.24 -10.10
CA PRO A 56 4.39 -7.13 -11.23
C PRO A 56 3.16 -8.04 -11.43
N GLU A 57 2.82 -8.28 -12.68
CA GLU A 57 1.74 -9.15 -13.10
C GLU A 57 2.21 -9.98 -14.30
N ASN A 58 1.95 -11.29 -14.27
CA ASN A 58 2.24 -12.17 -15.40
C ASN A 58 0.96 -12.85 -15.89
N PRO A 59 0.24 -12.23 -16.85
CA PRO A 59 -1.04 -12.74 -17.34
C PRO A 59 -0.97 -14.17 -17.91
N SER A 60 0.20 -14.62 -18.39
CA SER A 60 0.38 -15.97 -18.93
C SER A 60 0.23 -17.08 -17.89
N THR A 61 0.35 -16.73 -16.60
CA THR A 61 0.17 -17.67 -15.47
C THR A 61 -1.28 -17.74 -14.99
N GLY A 62 -2.16 -16.91 -15.54
CA GLY A 62 -3.56 -16.78 -15.16
C GLY A 62 -3.83 -15.97 -13.89
N TYR A 63 -2.78 -15.55 -13.19
CA TYR A 63 -2.92 -14.67 -12.03
C TYR A 63 -3.14 -13.22 -12.47
N GLN A 64 -3.94 -12.50 -11.70
CA GLN A 64 -4.19 -11.08 -11.85
C GLN A 64 -4.41 -10.43 -10.49
N TRP A 65 -4.08 -9.14 -10.37
CA TRP A 65 -4.44 -8.34 -9.22
C TRP A 65 -5.93 -7.97 -9.25
N GLN A 66 -6.57 -7.99 -8.09
CA GLN A 66 -7.97 -7.64 -7.93
C GLN A 66 -8.18 -6.83 -6.66
N LEU A 67 -9.01 -5.79 -6.78
CA LEU A 67 -9.59 -5.09 -5.64
C LEU A 67 -10.66 -5.98 -4.99
N VAL A 68 -10.51 -6.25 -3.70
CA VAL A 68 -11.40 -7.17 -2.98
C VAL A 68 -12.79 -6.57 -2.75
N GLU A 69 -12.84 -5.29 -2.38
CA GLU A 69 -14.08 -4.58 -2.07
C GLU A 69 -14.13 -3.27 -2.85
N PRO A 70 -15.30 -2.90 -3.42
CA PRO A 70 -15.45 -1.59 -4.06
C PRO A 70 -15.27 -0.49 -3.01
N LEU A 71 -14.51 0.55 -3.37
CA LEU A 71 -14.24 1.70 -2.52
C LEU A 71 -15.32 2.77 -2.68
N LYS A 72 -15.57 3.53 -1.61
CA LYS A 72 -16.56 4.62 -1.56
C LYS A 72 -15.93 6.00 -1.51
N LEU A 73 -14.72 6.10 -0.94
CA LEU A 73 -14.02 7.37 -0.74
C LEU A 73 -13.01 7.68 -1.84
N PHE A 74 -12.81 6.73 -2.77
CA PHE A 74 -11.83 6.82 -3.85
C PHE A 74 -12.49 6.59 -5.21
N SER A 75 -12.02 7.30 -6.24
CA SER A 75 -12.06 6.80 -7.61
C SER A 75 -10.88 5.86 -7.84
N VAL A 76 -11.06 4.89 -8.74
CA VAL A 76 -10.07 3.84 -9.00
C VAL A 76 -9.84 3.74 -10.50
N ASP A 77 -8.60 4.00 -10.92
CA ASP A 77 -8.12 3.78 -12.28
C ASP A 77 -7.08 2.65 -12.29
N GLU A 78 -7.09 1.86 -13.36
CA GLU A 78 -6.19 0.73 -13.56
C GLU A 78 -5.44 0.87 -14.89
N GLU A 79 -4.11 0.72 -14.85
CA GLU A 79 -3.26 0.71 -16.04
C GLU A 79 -2.39 -0.55 -16.05
N GLU A 80 -2.13 -1.07 -17.26
CA GLU A 80 -1.14 -2.13 -17.47
C GLU A 80 0.03 -1.57 -18.29
N GLN A 81 1.21 -1.56 -17.69
CA GLN A 81 2.44 -1.18 -18.37
C GLN A 81 3.23 -2.41 -18.78
N LYS A 82 3.48 -2.53 -20.08
CA LYS A 82 4.34 -3.59 -20.62
C LYS A 82 5.75 -3.03 -20.75
N PRO A 83 6.81 -3.82 -20.45
CA PRO A 83 8.17 -3.38 -20.68
C PRO A 83 8.36 -2.92 -22.13
N LYS A 84 9.09 -1.81 -22.33
CA LYS A 84 9.36 -1.27 -23.66
C LYS A 84 10.14 -2.32 -24.46
N GLN A 85 9.59 -2.67 -25.62
CA GLN A 85 10.19 -3.63 -26.54
C GLN A 85 11.42 -2.99 -27.20
N GLU A 86 12.61 -3.52 -26.93
CA GLU A 86 13.74 -3.39 -27.85
C GLU A 86 13.51 -4.42 -28.97
N GLU A 87 13.07 -3.93 -30.15
CA GLU A 87 13.02 -4.61 -31.45
C GLU A 87 12.53 -6.10 -31.52
N ASP A 88 11.34 -6.26 -32.10
CA ASP A 88 10.95 -7.37 -32.99
C ASP A 88 11.08 -8.84 -32.55
N LYS A 89 10.98 -9.15 -31.24
CA LYS A 89 10.70 -10.54 -30.79
C LYS A 89 9.56 -10.60 -29.78
N PRO A 90 8.43 -11.28 -30.09
CA PRO A 90 7.42 -11.59 -29.09
C PRO A 90 7.99 -12.63 -28.12
N LEU A 91 8.53 -12.17 -26.99
CA LEU A 91 8.88 -13.05 -25.88
C LEU A 91 7.59 -13.41 -25.13
N VAL A 92 7.18 -14.68 -25.26
CA VAL A 92 6.12 -15.29 -24.46
C VAL A 92 6.59 -15.29 -22.99
N GLY A 93 5.75 -14.79 -22.07
CA GLY A 93 6.04 -14.78 -20.62
C GLY A 93 6.58 -13.46 -20.04
N GLN A 94 6.44 -12.34 -20.74
CA GLN A 94 6.80 -11.03 -20.20
C GLN A 94 5.95 -10.68 -18.96
N THR A 95 6.63 -10.28 -17.89
CA THR A 95 6.01 -9.65 -16.72
C THR A 95 5.59 -8.24 -17.11
N ALA A 96 4.29 -7.98 -17.09
CA ALA A 96 3.74 -6.64 -17.12
C ALA A 96 3.80 -6.04 -15.71
N GLU A 97 3.65 -4.72 -15.61
CA GLU A 97 3.38 -4.03 -14.35
C GLU A 97 1.91 -3.61 -14.34
N LYS A 98 1.18 -4.02 -13.31
CA LYS A 98 -0.17 -3.55 -13.01
C LYS A 98 -0.06 -2.33 -12.10
N ILE A 99 -0.75 -1.26 -12.47
CA ILE A 99 -0.79 -0.02 -11.72
C ILE A 99 -2.23 0.26 -11.33
N TYR A 100 -2.47 0.46 -10.05
CA TYR A 100 -3.70 1.05 -9.53
C TYR A 100 -3.43 2.49 -9.13
N GLN A 101 -4.30 3.41 -9.54
CA GLN A 101 -4.34 4.77 -9.03
C GLN A 101 -5.66 4.97 -8.27
N PHE A 102 -5.54 5.37 -7.01
CA PHE A 102 -6.64 5.65 -6.11
C PHE A 102 -6.64 7.14 -5.78
N ASP A 103 -7.62 7.89 -6.28
CA ASP A 103 -7.71 9.32 -6.02
C ASP A 103 -8.74 9.57 -4.91
N ALA A 104 -8.31 10.22 -3.82
CA ALA A 104 -9.15 10.48 -2.66
C ALA A 104 -10.21 11.56 -2.96
N GLU A 105 -11.49 11.16 -3.01
CA GLU A 105 -12.59 12.05 -3.37
C GLU A 105 -13.35 12.60 -2.17
N GLN A 106 -13.42 11.84 -1.07
CA GLN A 106 -14.24 12.17 0.09
C GLN A 106 -13.51 11.92 1.40
N GLN A 107 -13.82 12.72 2.42
CA GLN A 107 -13.29 12.53 3.77
C GLN A 107 -13.87 11.27 4.41
N GLY A 108 -13.05 10.61 5.23
CA GLY A 108 -13.45 9.40 5.94
C GLY A 108 -12.27 8.47 6.19
N GLU A 109 -12.56 7.22 6.52
CA GLU A 109 -11.55 6.18 6.69
C GLU A 109 -12.00 4.93 5.95
N GLU A 110 -11.11 4.37 5.13
CA GLU A 110 -11.39 3.21 4.28
C GLU A 110 -10.11 2.36 4.13
N GLU A 111 -10.27 1.05 3.90
CA GLU A 111 -9.17 0.13 3.67
C GLU A 111 -9.15 -0.31 2.20
N ILE A 112 -8.00 -0.11 1.55
CA ILE A 112 -7.74 -0.69 0.24
C ILE A 112 -7.16 -2.08 0.44
N ARG A 113 -7.74 -3.08 -0.24
CA ARG A 113 -7.22 -4.46 -0.23
C ARG A 113 -7.14 -5.01 -1.64
N LEU A 114 -5.91 -5.35 -2.05
CA LEU A 114 -5.57 -5.94 -3.33
C LEU A 114 -5.08 -7.38 -3.14
N VAL A 115 -5.53 -8.29 -3.99
CA VAL A 115 -5.13 -9.71 -3.96
C VAL A 115 -4.69 -10.18 -5.34
N TYR A 116 -3.65 -11.01 -5.38
CA TYR A 116 -3.14 -11.63 -6.60
C TYR A 116 -3.64 -13.06 -6.70
N VAL A 117 -4.61 -13.30 -7.57
CA VAL A 117 -5.40 -14.54 -7.62
C VAL A 117 -5.63 -15.01 -9.05
N ARG A 118 -5.95 -16.29 -9.21
CA ARG A 118 -6.60 -16.81 -10.42
C ARG A 118 -8.11 -16.78 -10.21
N PRO A 119 -8.90 -15.96 -10.94
CA PRO A 119 -10.31 -15.74 -10.59
C PRO A 119 -11.20 -16.98 -10.68
N TRP A 120 -10.76 -18.02 -11.40
CA TRP A 120 -11.45 -19.30 -11.51
C TRP A 120 -11.16 -20.27 -10.36
N GLU A 121 -10.10 -20.07 -9.57
CA GLU A 121 -9.74 -20.93 -8.44
C GLU A 121 -10.41 -20.43 -7.14
N LYS A 122 -11.72 -20.67 -7.01
CA LYS A 122 -12.57 -20.06 -5.96
C LYS A 122 -12.16 -20.33 -4.51
N THR A 123 -11.40 -21.38 -4.23
CA THR A 123 -11.02 -21.79 -2.88
C THR A 123 -9.53 -21.63 -2.58
N ALA A 124 -8.74 -21.18 -3.56
CA ALA A 124 -7.31 -20.98 -3.37
C ALA A 124 -7.07 -19.69 -2.58
N ALA A 125 -6.08 -19.72 -1.69
CA ALA A 125 -5.59 -18.49 -1.06
C ALA A 125 -4.88 -17.61 -2.12
N PRO A 126 -4.93 -16.27 -1.98
CA PRO A 126 -4.15 -15.39 -2.82
C PRO A 126 -2.66 -15.73 -2.79
N ALA A 127 -2.00 -15.66 -3.94
CA ALA A 127 -0.56 -15.85 -4.03
C ALA A 127 0.19 -14.66 -3.40
N GLU A 128 -0.37 -13.46 -3.53
CA GLU A 128 0.11 -12.23 -2.89
C GLU A 128 -1.08 -11.38 -2.45
N SER A 129 -0.84 -10.48 -1.51
CA SER A 129 -1.84 -9.51 -1.06
C SER A 129 -1.18 -8.21 -0.60
N TRP A 130 -1.84 -7.09 -0.82
CA TRP A 130 -1.44 -5.80 -0.30
C TRP A 130 -2.64 -5.09 0.31
N GLN A 131 -2.44 -4.43 1.44
CA GLN A 131 -3.49 -3.71 2.15
C GLN A 131 -2.99 -2.40 2.71
N CYS A 132 -3.87 -1.41 2.75
CA CYS A 132 -3.57 -0.09 3.28
C CYS A 132 -4.80 0.54 3.90
N ARG A 133 -4.73 0.83 5.20
CA ARG A 133 -5.76 1.56 5.93
C ARG A 133 -5.48 3.05 5.81
N ILE A 134 -6.45 3.80 5.31
CA ILE A 134 -6.27 5.20 4.94
C ILE A 134 -7.32 6.04 5.64
N ARG A 135 -6.89 7.15 6.24
CA ARG A 135 -7.77 8.23 6.69
C ARG A 135 -7.59 9.43 5.77
N ILE A 136 -8.70 9.95 5.28
CA ILE A 136 -8.79 11.11 4.39
C ILE A 136 -9.39 12.26 5.18
N SER A 137 -8.62 13.34 5.34
CA SER A 137 -9.00 14.58 6.04
C SER A 137 -9.18 15.77 5.11
#